data_AF-A0A1L7XUH0-F1
#
_entry.id   AF-A0A1L7XUH0-F1
#
_cell.length_a   1.000
_cell.length_b   1.000
_cell.length_c   1.000
_cell.angle_alpha   90.00
_cell.angle_beta   90.00
_cell.angle_gamma   90.00
#
_symmetry.space_group_name_H-M   'P 1'
#
loop_
_entity.id
_entity.type
_entity.pdbx_description
1 polymer ?
#
loop_
_entity_poly.entity_id
_entity_poly.type
_entity_poly.pdbx_seq_one_letter_code
_entity_poly.pdbx_strand_id
1 'polypeptide(L)'
;MDFGIVPDMTVPGAFNQAVKSNPPFTAVLHQASPFPFATVTKSEDFLLPAIEGTTNLLNAVKEFAPEVRRVIYTSSCAAVIDFEAPIATNPPKVYTDADWNPVTTEAETELRFRVHQSANDLGPMFHPAASVKEINEKMPPGGVHPYADVRDLAIAHVRAVTTLEAGGERIIVSSKSISSQEIADLLRGNFEELGERTPIGTPGEISLPDGAYSVSNEKAKRLLGLTFRSDEECFVPLGKQFLEIEKADK
;
A
#
# COMPACT_ATOMS: atom_id res chain seq x y z
N MET A 1 -19.08 4.12 19.81
CA MET A 1 -18.24 4.59 18.69
C MET A 1 -18.99 5.75 18.11
N ASP A 2 -18.41 6.94 18.21
CA ASP A 2 -19.02 8.17 17.71
C ASP A 2 -18.44 8.49 16.34
N PHE A 3 -19.20 9.16 15.49
CA PHE A 3 -18.76 9.53 14.15
C PHE A 3 -18.97 11.03 13.91
N GLY A 4 -17.99 11.66 13.26
CA GLY A 4 -18.09 12.99 12.69
C GLY A 4 -18.12 12.88 11.16
N ILE A 5 -18.94 13.70 10.51
CA ILE A 5 -19.04 13.71 9.05
C ILE A 5 -18.15 14.81 8.51
N VAL A 6 -17.19 14.43 7.66
CA VAL A 6 -16.37 15.34 6.84
C VAL A 6 -16.68 15.01 5.39
N PRO A 7 -17.66 15.69 4.75
CA PRO A 7 -18.14 15.33 3.42
C PRO A 7 -17.04 15.45 2.35
N ASP A 8 -16.16 16.43 2.52
CA ASP A 8 -15.05 16.72 1.61
C ASP A 8 -13.88 17.26 2.42
N MET A 9 -12.79 16.48 2.47
CA MET A 9 -11.58 16.84 3.21
C MET A 9 -10.74 17.94 2.55
N THR A 10 -10.96 18.22 1.27
CA THR A 10 -10.20 19.22 0.51
C THR A 10 -10.64 20.65 0.84
N VAL A 11 -11.85 20.81 1.38
CA VAL A 11 -12.40 22.13 1.74
C VAL A 11 -11.65 22.74 2.94
N PRO A 12 -11.20 24.00 2.87
CA PRO A 12 -10.61 24.69 4.01
C PRO A 12 -11.49 24.62 5.27
N GLY A 13 -10.91 24.14 6.36
CA GLY A 13 -11.62 23.97 7.64
C GLY A 13 -12.56 22.75 7.72
N ALA A 14 -12.50 21.82 6.74
CA ALA A 14 -13.31 20.60 6.71
C ALA A 14 -13.31 19.80 8.02
N PHE A 15 -12.17 19.81 8.73
CA PHE A 15 -11.97 19.05 9.96
C PHE A 15 -12.25 19.85 11.24
N ASN A 16 -12.54 21.16 11.17
CA ASN A 16 -12.60 22.06 12.33
C ASN A 16 -13.59 21.61 13.42
N GLN A 17 -14.70 20.99 13.02
CA GLN A 17 -15.66 20.42 13.98
C GLN A 17 -15.32 18.97 14.33
N ALA A 18 -14.86 18.18 13.35
CA ALA A 18 -14.59 16.75 13.54
C ALA A 18 -13.46 16.46 14.53
N VAL A 19 -12.51 17.39 14.70
CA VAL A 19 -11.39 17.22 15.65
C VAL A 19 -11.74 17.63 17.09
N LYS A 20 -12.90 18.26 17.32
CA LYS A 20 -13.35 18.66 18.65
C LYS A 20 -14.09 17.49 19.31
N SER A 21 -13.69 17.13 20.52
CA SER A 21 -14.32 16.02 21.25
C SER A 21 -14.31 16.23 22.77
N ASN A 22 -15.19 15.49 23.45
CA ASN A 22 -15.22 15.43 24.91
C ASN A 22 -15.43 13.96 25.36
N PRO A 23 -14.44 13.30 25.98
CA PRO A 23 -13.11 13.82 26.28
C PRO A 23 -12.30 14.14 25.02
N PRO A 24 -11.31 15.06 25.09
CA PRO A 24 -10.54 15.49 23.94
C PRO A 24 -9.67 14.36 23.37
N PHE A 25 -9.47 14.37 22.06
CA PHE A 25 -8.57 13.43 21.40
C PHE A 25 -7.13 13.69 21.80
N THR A 26 -6.36 12.62 22.03
CA THR A 26 -4.92 12.70 22.33
C THR A 26 -4.06 12.27 21.15
N ALA A 27 -4.65 11.64 20.14
CA ALA A 27 -4.00 11.17 18.93
C ALA A 27 -4.96 11.19 17.75
N VAL A 28 -4.41 11.36 16.54
CA VAL A 28 -5.15 11.31 15.27
C VAL A 28 -4.48 10.31 14.35
N LEU A 29 -5.25 9.38 13.78
CA LEU A 29 -4.82 8.50 12.69
C LEU A 29 -5.40 9.05 11.38
N HIS A 30 -4.58 9.70 10.56
CA HIS A 30 -5.00 10.19 9.26
C HIS A 30 -4.79 9.12 8.20
N GLN A 31 -5.86 8.43 7.82
CA GLN A 31 -5.83 7.35 6.82
C GLN A 31 -6.63 7.65 5.57
N ALA A 32 -7.46 8.70 5.59
CA ALA A 32 -8.20 9.13 4.42
C ALA A 32 -7.25 9.83 3.43
N SER A 33 -7.32 9.44 2.17
CA SER A 33 -6.70 10.13 1.04
C SER A 33 -7.64 10.04 -0.15
N PRO A 34 -7.92 11.13 -0.87
CA PRO A 34 -8.68 11.07 -2.11
C PRO A 34 -7.92 10.20 -3.12
N PHE A 35 -8.57 9.15 -3.63
CA PHE A 35 -7.96 8.22 -4.59
C PHE A 35 -8.87 7.99 -5.82
N PRO A 36 -9.25 9.05 -6.56
CA PRO A 36 -10.22 8.97 -7.67
C PRO A 36 -9.63 8.42 -8.99
N PHE A 37 -9.02 7.21 -8.96
CA PHE A 37 -8.32 6.61 -10.11
C PHE A 37 -9.15 6.54 -11.40
N ALA A 38 -10.45 6.31 -11.28
CA ALA A 38 -11.34 6.12 -12.42
C ALA A 38 -11.66 7.41 -13.19
N THR A 39 -11.45 8.59 -12.59
CA THR A 39 -12.01 9.85 -13.11
C THR A 39 -11.00 10.97 -13.32
N VAL A 40 -9.77 10.85 -12.79
CA VAL A 40 -8.73 11.88 -12.95
C VAL A 40 -7.99 11.75 -14.26
N THR A 41 -7.56 12.86 -14.86
CA THR A 41 -6.81 12.87 -16.13
C THR A 41 -5.45 13.56 -16.04
N LYS A 42 -5.16 14.24 -14.92
CA LYS A 42 -3.90 14.92 -14.65
C LYS A 42 -3.36 14.53 -13.28
N SER A 43 -2.05 14.63 -13.08
CA SER A 43 -1.40 14.41 -11.77
C SER A 43 -1.92 15.38 -10.70
N GLU A 44 -2.18 16.62 -11.09
CA GLU A 44 -2.73 17.69 -10.24
C GLU A 44 -4.04 17.26 -9.55
N ASP A 45 -4.92 16.54 -10.26
CA ASP A 45 -6.21 16.06 -9.76
C ASP A 45 -6.06 14.96 -8.67
N PHE A 46 -4.84 14.42 -8.52
CA PHE A 46 -4.50 13.42 -7.51
C PHE A 46 -3.73 14.05 -6.34
N LEU A 47 -2.75 14.88 -6.67
CA LEU A 47 -1.82 15.46 -5.70
C LEU A 47 -2.45 16.56 -4.87
N LEU A 48 -3.16 17.49 -5.52
CA LEU A 48 -3.76 18.62 -4.82
C LEU A 48 -4.75 18.14 -3.74
N PRO A 49 -5.69 17.22 -4.02
CA PRO A 49 -6.59 16.72 -2.98
C PRO A 49 -5.88 16.02 -1.82
N ALA A 50 -4.79 15.29 -2.07
CA ALA A 50 -3.99 14.66 -1.01
C ALA A 50 -3.27 15.70 -0.14
N ILE A 51 -2.69 16.74 -0.77
CA ILE A 51 -2.02 17.86 -0.09
C ILE A 51 -3.03 18.65 0.74
N GLU A 52 -4.13 19.08 0.12
CA GLU A 52 -5.18 19.88 0.75
C GLU A 52 -5.84 19.11 1.89
N GLY A 53 -6.22 17.86 1.67
CA GLY A 53 -6.83 17.03 2.70
C GLY A 53 -5.94 16.82 3.93
N THR A 54 -4.64 16.57 3.70
CA THR A 54 -3.66 16.43 4.78
C THR A 54 -3.44 17.75 5.52
N THR A 55 -3.21 18.84 4.80
CA THR A 55 -2.94 20.15 5.40
C THR A 55 -4.14 20.72 6.15
N ASN A 56 -5.36 20.53 5.64
CA ASN A 56 -6.59 20.92 6.32
C ASN A 56 -6.75 20.21 7.67
N LEU A 57 -6.45 18.90 7.74
CA LEU A 57 -6.49 18.17 9.00
C LEU A 57 -5.43 18.69 9.97
N LEU A 58 -4.19 18.84 9.52
CA LEU A 58 -3.09 19.30 10.38
C LEU A 58 -3.36 20.71 10.96
N ASN A 59 -3.90 21.61 10.12
CA ASN A 59 -4.30 22.94 10.56
C ASN A 59 -5.45 22.88 11.58
N ALA A 60 -6.47 22.06 11.32
CA ALA A 60 -7.59 21.89 12.25
C ALA A 60 -7.13 21.31 13.61
N VAL A 61 -6.26 20.30 13.61
CA VAL A 61 -5.68 19.72 14.83
C VAL A 61 -4.92 20.79 15.61
N LYS A 62 -4.06 21.55 14.93
CA LYS A 62 -3.26 22.63 15.55
C LYS A 62 -4.14 23.70 16.20
N GLU A 63 -5.25 24.07 15.58
CA GLU A 63 -6.11 25.18 16.03
C GLU A 63 -7.18 24.75 17.04
N PHE A 64 -7.78 23.56 16.85
CA PHE A 64 -9.00 23.17 17.56
C PHE A 64 -8.85 21.93 18.45
N ALA A 65 -7.70 21.24 18.43
CA ALA A 65 -7.44 20.06 19.24
C ALA A 65 -6.04 20.09 19.87
N PRO A 66 -5.73 21.11 20.71
CA PRO A 66 -4.40 21.31 21.29
C PRO A 66 -3.92 20.16 22.20
N GLU A 67 -4.83 19.29 22.66
CA GLU A 67 -4.52 18.10 23.45
C GLU A 67 -3.97 16.93 22.61
N VAL A 68 -4.09 16.99 21.27
CA VAL A 68 -3.52 15.99 20.37
C VAL A 68 -2.01 16.06 20.42
N ARG A 69 -1.37 14.95 20.79
CA ARG A 69 0.09 14.82 20.91
C ARG A 69 0.73 14.08 19.76
N ARG A 70 -0.07 13.36 18.97
CA ARG A 70 0.38 12.49 17.88
C ARG A 70 -0.56 12.60 16.70
N VAL A 71 -0.01 12.81 15.52
CA VAL A 71 -0.71 12.57 14.26
C VAL A 71 0.07 11.49 13.51
N ILE A 72 -0.58 10.36 13.25
CA ILE A 72 -0.02 9.29 12.43
C ILE A 72 -0.63 9.44 11.04
N TYR A 73 0.22 9.70 10.05
CA TYR A 73 -0.20 9.89 8.67
C TYR A 73 0.09 8.64 7.85
N THR A 74 -0.95 8.13 7.19
CA THR A 74 -0.81 7.00 6.26
C THR A 74 -0.26 7.50 4.94
N SER A 75 1.05 7.39 4.78
CA SER A 75 1.72 7.62 3.49
C SER A 75 1.76 6.30 2.68
N SER A 76 2.64 6.24 1.68
CA SER A 76 2.79 5.07 0.82
C SER A 76 4.26 4.82 0.48
N CYS A 77 4.59 3.58 0.11
CA CYS A 77 5.87 3.26 -0.54
C CYS A 77 6.07 4.08 -1.83
N ALA A 78 4.99 4.60 -2.42
CA ALA A 78 5.06 5.50 -3.56
C ALA A 78 5.79 6.84 -3.28
N ALA A 79 5.93 7.24 -2.01
CA ALA A 79 6.74 8.39 -1.62
C ALA A 79 8.22 8.03 -1.36
N VAL A 80 8.60 6.75 -1.51
CA VAL A 80 9.92 6.21 -1.19
C VAL A 80 10.59 5.62 -2.43
N ILE A 81 9.85 4.85 -3.22
CA ILE A 81 10.36 4.08 -4.35
C ILE A 81 10.48 4.97 -5.58
N ASP A 82 11.59 4.84 -6.29
CA ASP A 82 11.77 5.40 -7.63
C ASP A 82 11.24 4.39 -8.65
N PHE A 83 10.03 4.62 -9.16
CA PHE A 83 9.41 3.73 -10.14
C PHE A 83 9.95 3.89 -11.57
N GLU A 84 10.79 4.90 -11.82
CA GLU A 84 11.47 5.07 -13.10
C GLU A 84 12.85 4.38 -13.12
N ALA A 85 13.39 4.04 -11.94
CA ALA A 85 14.57 3.21 -11.84
C ALA A 85 14.29 1.77 -12.32
N PRO A 86 15.30 1.06 -12.86
CA PRO A 86 15.17 -0.35 -13.19
C PRO A 86 14.71 -1.16 -11.97
N ILE A 87 13.72 -2.04 -12.18
CA ILE A 87 13.23 -2.95 -11.13
C ILE A 87 14.34 -3.78 -10.52
N ALA A 88 15.34 -4.16 -11.32
CA ALA A 88 16.48 -4.97 -10.91
C ALA A 88 17.81 -4.23 -11.14
N THR A 89 18.67 -4.29 -10.12
CA THR A 89 20.02 -3.70 -10.15
C THR A 89 21.05 -4.69 -9.59
N ASN A 90 22.33 -4.45 -9.89
CA ASN A 90 23.42 -5.21 -9.29
C ASN A 90 24.47 -4.24 -8.70
N PRO A 91 24.57 -4.12 -7.36
CA PRO A 91 23.82 -4.88 -6.34
C PRO A 91 22.31 -4.49 -6.30
N PRO A 92 21.43 -5.35 -5.75
CA PRO A 92 20.01 -5.06 -5.61
C PRO A 92 19.76 -3.81 -4.75
N LYS A 93 18.88 -2.89 -5.19
CA LYS A 93 18.52 -1.69 -4.43
C LYS A 93 17.68 -2.06 -3.21
N VAL A 94 18.06 -1.57 -2.05
CA VAL A 94 17.23 -1.58 -0.83
C VAL A 94 16.79 -0.16 -0.57
N TYR A 95 15.49 0.11 -0.69
CA TYR A 95 14.89 1.37 -0.27
C TYR A 95 14.68 1.37 1.24
N THR A 96 14.88 2.53 1.85
CA THR A 96 14.84 2.75 3.29
C THR A 96 13.97 3.95 3.60
N ASP A 97 13.70 4.19 4.88
CA ASP A 97 13.00 5.36 5.36
C ASP A 97 13.72 6.71 5.09
N ALA A 98 14.99 6.66 4.64
CA ALA A 98 15.73 7.83 4.19
C ALA A 98 15.51 8.16 2.70
N ASP A 99 15.07 7.19 1.90
CA ASP A 99 14.85 7.38 0.47
C ASP A 99 13.55 8.15 0.20
N TRP A 100 13.56 8.96 -0.85
CA TRP A 100 12.40 9.67 -1.38
C TRP A 100 12.25 9.33 -2.85
N ASN A 101 11.01 9.20 -3.28
CA ASN A 101 10.72 9.13 -4.72
C ASN A 101 11.25 10.43 -5.37
N PRO A 102 12.16 10.35 -6.35
CA PRO A 102 12.80 11.52 -6.95
C PRO A 102 11.90 12.27 -7.94
N VAL A 103 10.65 11.84 -8.12
CA VAL A 103 9.69 12.50 -8.99
C VAL A 103 9.53 13.98 -8.61
N THR A 104 9.61 14.85 -9.61
CA THR A 104 9.33 16.28 -9.46
C THR A 104 7.89 16.58 -9.85
N THR A 105 7.34 17.68 -9.35
CA THR A 105 5.97 18.12 -9.68
C THR A 105 5.71 18.28 -11.18
N GLU A 106 6.76 18.54 -11.97
CA GLU A 106 6.71 18.67 -13.42
C GLU A 106 6.70 17.30 -14.13
N ALA A 107 7.35 16.28 -13.56
CA ALA A 107 7.48 14.92 -14.12
C ALA A 107 6.31 13.98 -13.74
N GLU A 108 5.47 14.35 -12.77
CA GLU A 108 4.36 13.51 -12.28
C GLU A 108 3.26 13.24 -13.32
N THR A 109 3.15 14.07 -14.36
CA THR A 109 2.15 13.87 -15.43
C THR A 109 2.44 12.60 -16.25
N GLU A 110 3.72 12.24 -16.44
CA GLU A 110 4.12 11.02 -17.16
C GLU A 110 4.09 9.77 -16.27
N LEU A 111 4.43 9.90 -14.98
CA LEU A 111 4.43 8.81 -13.99
C LEU A 111 3.05 8.12 -13.87
N ARG A 112 1.96 8.87 -14.14
CA ARG A 112 0.56 8.41 -14.11
C ARG A 112 0.27 7.22 -15.04
N PHE A 113 0.88 7.16 -16.24
CA PHE A 113 0.66 6.01 -17.14
C PHE A 113 1.27 4.73 -16.59
N ARG A 114 2.39 4.84 -15.87
CA ARG A 114 3.18 3.70 -15.38
C ARG A 114 2.75 3.22 -14.01
N VAL A 115 2.35 4.10 -13.09
CA VAL A 115 1.74 3.68 -11.82
C VAL A 115 0.36 3.07 -12.05
N HIS A 116 -0.39 3.51 -13.08
CA HIS A 116 -1.61 2.83 -13.51
C HIS A 116 -1.32 1.44 -14.11
N GLN A 117 -0.27 1.29 -14.93
CA GLN A 117 0.19 -0.03 -15.36
C GLN A 117 0.60 -0.88 -14.16
N SER A 118 1.47 -0.40 -13.28
CA SER A 118 1.93 -1.13 -12.10
C SER A 118 0.81 -1.46 -11.12
N ALA A 119 -0.14 -0.57 -10.83
CA ALA A 119 -1.30 -0.88 -9.99
C ALA A 119 -2.30 -1.83 -10.67
N ASN A 120 -2.43 -1.78 -12.00
CA ASN A 120 -3.16 -2.79 -12.77
C ASN A 120 -2.40 -4.12 -12.88
N ASP A 121 -1.06 -4.09 -12.79
CA ASP A 121 -0.17 -5.27 -12.71
C ASP A 121 -0.17 -5.87 -11.29
N LEU A 122 -0.57 -5.08 -10.27
CA LEU A 122 -0.87 -5.52 -8.90
C LEU A 122 -2.31 -6.01 -8.75
N GLY A 123 -3.22 -5.56 -9.64
CA GLY A 123 -4.43 -6.29 -10.00
C GLY A 123 -4.05 -7.59 -10.73
N PRO A 124 -4.82 -8.68 -10.58
CA PRO A 124 -4.29 -10.03 -10.72
C PRO A 124 -3.78 -10.32 -12.14
N MET A 125 -2.53 -10.79 -12.22
CA MET A 125 -2.07 -11.81 -13.19
C MET A 125 -2.13 -11.53 -14.71
N PHE A 126 -2.63 -10.40 -15.20
CA PHE A 126 -2.82 -10.17 -16.64
C PHE A 126 -2.04 -8.96 -17.14
N HIS A 127 -0.74 -9.16 -17.36
CA HIS A 127 -0.02 -8.34 -18.34
C HIS A 127 -0.83 -8.41 -19.66
N PRO A 128 -1.28 -7.29 -20.25
CA PRO A 128 -2.19 -7.29 -21.41
C PRO A 128 -1.58 -7.88 -22.71
N ALA A 129 -0.37 -8.44 -22.64
CA ALA A 129 0.34 -9.04 -23.76
C ALA A 129 0.43 -10.57 -23.69
N ALA A 130 0.08 -11.21 -22.56
CA ALA A 130 0.20 -12.65 -22.41
C ALA A 130 -1.18 -13.33 -22.40
N SER A 131 -1.37 -14.28 -23.31
CA SER A 131 -2.53 -15.16 -23.33
C SER A 131 -2.53 -16.10 -22.12
N VAL A 132 -3.71 -16.60 -21.72
CA VAL A 132 -3.85 -17.62 -20.66
C VAL A 132 -2.96 -18.84 -20.93
N LYS A 133 -2.73 -19.18 -22.20
CA LYS A 133 -1.83 -20.27 -22.58
C LYS A 133 -0.37 -19.96 -22.24
N GLU A 134 0.10 -18.76 -22.58
CA GLU A 134 1.48 -18.34 -22.28
C GLU A 134 1.73 -18.23 -20.77
N ILE A 135 0.78 -17.68 -20.01
CA ILE A 135 0.89 -17.57 -18.55
C ILE A 135 0.92 -18.95 -17.88
N ASN A 136 0.18 -19.93 -18.42
CA ASN A 136 0.21 -21.30 -17.94
C ASN A 136 1.52 -22.04 -18.23
N GLU A 137 2.23 -21.68 -19.31
CA GLU A 137 3.54 -22.23 -19.64
C GLU A 137 4.66 -21.57 -18.83
N LYS A 138 4.58 -20.25 -18.64
CA LYS A 138 5.52 -19.49 -17.81
C LYS A 138 4.89 -18.19 -17.32
N MET A 139 4.94 -17.97 -16.01
CA MET A 139 4.45 -16.74 -15.41
C MET A 139 5.30 -15.53 -15.88
N PRO A 140 4.69 -14.42 -16.34
CA PRO A 140 5.45 -13.23 -16.69
C PRO A 140 6.20 -12.67 -15.47
N PRO A 141 7.33 -11.98 -15.69
CA PRO A 141 8.03 -11.32 -14.61
C PRO A 141 7.11 -10.25 -14.01
N GLY A 142 6.79 -10.42 -12.74
CA GLY A 142 5.77 -9.63 -12.06
C GLY A 142 5.46 -10.19 -10.68
N GLY A 143 4.74 -9.40 -9.90
CA GLY A 143 4.44 -9.71 -8.51
C GLY A 143 4.00 -8.48 -7.74
N VAL A 144 3.85 -8.63 -6.43
CA VAL A 144 3.50 -7.54 -5.52
C VAL A 144 4.76 -6.97 -4.90
N HIS A 145 5.02 -5.69 -5.17
CA HIS A 145 6.27 -5.01 -4.86
C HIS A 145 6.09 -3.63 -4.23
N PRO A 146 6.49 -3.46 -2.96
CA PRO A 146 6.41 -4.44 -1.87
C PRO A 146 4.97 -4.56 -1.32
N TYR A 147 4.71 -5.47 -0.37
CA TYR A 147 3.39 -5.60 0.25
C TYR A 147 3.40 -5.67 1.79
N ALA A 148 2.25 -5.36 2.38
CA ALA A 148 1.98 -5.52 3.81
C ALA A 148 0.60 -6.12 4.02
N ASP A 149 0.47 -7.00 5.00
CA ASP A 149 -0.84 -7.44 5.47
C ASP A 149 -1.56 -6.26 6.16
N VAL A 150 -2.84 -6.05 5.85
CA VAL A 150 -3.64 -4.97 6.42
C VAL A 150 -3.73 -5.03 7.96
N ARG A 151 -3.62 -6.21 8.55
CA ARG A 151 -3.60 -6.41 10.00
C ARG A 151 -2.26 -5.97 10.60
N ASP A 152 -1.15 -6.22 9.92
CA ASP A 152 0.17 -5.73 10.33
C ASP A 152 0.22 -4.20 10.23
N LEU A 153 -0.36 -3.64 9.17
CA LEU A 153 -0.50 -2.20 8.99
C LEU A 153 -1.36 -1.57 10.09
N ALA A 154 -2.49 -2.17 10.44
CA ALA A 154 -3.34 -1.69 11.54
C ALA A 154 -2.60 -1.71 12.89
N ILE A 155 -1.86 -2.79 13.19
CA ILE A 155 -1.03 -2.88 14.38
C ILE A 155 0.05 -1.79 14.38
N ALA A 156 0.69 -1.54 13.24
CA ALA A 156 1.70 -0.50 13.10
C ALA A 156 1.16 0.88 13.47
N HIS A 157 -0.03 1.24 12.96
CA HIS A 157 -0.68 2.51 13.27
C HIS A 157 -0.97 2.66 14.76
N VAL A 158 -1.55 1.64 15.39
CA VAL A 158 -1.86 1.67 16.82
C VAL A 158 -0.59 1.79 17.65
N ARG A 159 0.45 1.02 17.34
CA ARG A 159 1.72 1.06 18.07
C ARG A 159 2.45 2.38 17.89
N ALA A 160 2.41 2.98 16.71
CA ALA A 160 3.02 4.29 16.46
C ALA A 160 2.43 5.40 17.34
N VAL A 161 1.15 5.30 17.75
CA VAL A 161 0.56 6.24 18.72
C VAL A 161 1.25 6.14 20.08
N THR A 162 1.55 4.93 20.54
CA THR A 162 2.04 4.66 21.90
C THR A 162 3.57 4.62 22.03
N THR A 163 4.33 4.39 20.94
CA THR A 163 5.80 4.32 20.95
C THR A 163 6.42 5.71 20.87
N LEU A 164 7.05 6.22 21.93
CA LEU A 164 7.62 7.59 21.97
C LEU A 164 8.62 7.82 20.84
N GLU A 165 9.51 6.86 20.64
CA GLU A 165 10.59 6.82 19.66
C GLU A 165 10.10 6.78 18.20
N ALA A 166 8.81 6.52 17.96
CA ALA A 166 8.23 6.62 16.62
C ALA A 166 7.92 8.09 16.21
N GLY A 167 8.08 9.05 17.11
CA GLY A 167 7.85 10.47 16.82
C GLY A 167 8.86 11.02 15.83
N GLY A 168 8.38 11.62 14.73
CA GLY A 168 9.23 12.19 13.67
C GLY A 168 9.80 11.17 12.70
N GLU A 169 9.44 9.90 12.83
CA GLU A 169 9.97 8.82 12.01
C GLU A 169 9.09 8.52 10.79
N ARG A 170 9.74 8.24 9.65
CA ARG A 170 9.12 7.50 8.53
C ARG A 170 9.34 6.02 8.78
N ILE A 171 8.26 5.22 8.77
CA ILE A 171 8.31 3.79 9.07
C ILE A 171 7.69 3.03 7.90
N ILE A 172 8.52 2.25 7.20
CA ILE A 172 8.07 1.37 6.12
C ILE A 172 7.49 0.10 6.74
N VAL A 173 6.18 -0.08 6.59
CA VAL A 173 5.47 -1.29 7.01
C VAL A 173 5.29 -2.16 5.79
N SER A 174 6.12 -3.21 5.69
CA SER A 174 6.14 -4.13 4.55
C SER A 174 6.81 -5.43 4.99
N SER A 175 6.30 -6.59 4.54
CA SER A 175 6.97 -7.87 4.81
C SER A 175 8.15 -8.07 3.85
N LYS A 176 7.85 -8.19 2.55
CA LYS A 176 8.77 -8.41 1.43
C LYS A 176 8.04 -8.16 0.09
N SER A 177 8.72 -8.45 -1.01
CA SER A 177 8.11 -8.63 -2.33
C SER A 177 7.69 -10.10 -2.51
N ILE A 178 6.68 -10.37 -3.32
CA ILE A 178 6.26 -11.73 -3.69
C ILE A 178 5.97 -11.79 -5.19
N SER A 179 6.40 -12.84 -5.85
CA SER A 179 6.22 -13.05 -7.29
C SER A 179 4.82 -13.55 -7.64
N SER A 180 4.39 -13.34 -8.87
CA SER A 180 3.14 -13.92 -9.39
C SER A 180 3.15 -15.45 -9.36
N GLN A 181 4.31 -16.09 -9.56
CA GLN A 181 4.45 -17.55 -9.46
C GLN A 181 4.24 -18.03 -8.01
N GLU A 182 4.84 -17.37 -7.03
CA GLU A 182 4.65 -17.69 -5.61
C GLU A 182 3.18 -17.55 -5.19
N ILE A 183 2.49 -16.50 -5.66
CA ILE A 183 1.05 -16.32 -5.41
C ILE A 183 0.25 -17.46 -6.04
N ALA A 184 0.54 -17.81 -7.30
CA ALA A 184 -0.15 -18.89 -8.00
C ALA A 184 0.04 -20.24 -7.29
N ASP A 185 1.26 -20.55 -6.87
CA ASP A 185 1.59 -21.77 -6.13
C ASP A 185 0.84 -21.82 -4.79
N LEU A 186 0.81 -20.72 -4.04
CA LEU A 186 0.07 -20.61 -2.77
C LEU A 186 -1.42 -20.86 -2.96
N LEU A 187 -2.04 -20.22 -3.96
CA LEU A 187 -3.46 -20.36 -4.23
C LEU A 187 -3.81 -21.78 -4.70
N ARG A 188 -3.04 -22.34 -5.63
CA ARG A 188 -3.27 -23.70 -6.13
C ARG A 188 -3.05 -24.77 -5.06
N GLY A 189 -2.05 -24.59 -4.20
CA GLY A 189 -1.76 -25.52 -3.10
C GLY A 189 -2.83 -25.53 -2.00
N ASN A 190 -3.59 -24.45 -1.86
CA ASN A 190 -4.60 -24.29 -0.80
C ASN A 190 -6.05 -24.42 -1.28
N PHE A 191 -6.33 -24.24 -2.57
CA PHE A 191 -7.69 -24.20 -3.11
C PHE A 191 -7.84 -25.08 -4.36
N GLU A 192 -8.26 -26.33 -4.19
CA GLU A 192 -8.56 -27.24 -5.31
C GLU A 192 -9.62 -26.66 -6.26
N GLU A 193 -10.60 -25.91 -5.72
CA GLU A 193 -11.68 -25.30 -6.50
C GLU A 193 -11.23 -24.18 -7.46
N LEU A 194 -10.02 -23.65 -7.27
CA LEU A 194 -9.43 -22.72 -8.23
C LEU A 194 -8.97 -23.45 -9.50
N GLY A 195 -8.65 -24.74 -9.45
CA GLY A 195 -8.45 -25.60 -10.63
C GLY A 195 -7.68 -24.92 -11.78
N GLU A 196 -8.28 -24.87 -12.96
CA GLU A 196 -7.70 -24.22 -14.16
C GLU A 196 -7.83 -22.69 -14.18
N ARG A 197 -8.52 -22.09 -13.20
CA ARG A 197 -8.76 -20.64 -13.10
C ARG A 197 -7.52 -19.88 -12.60
N THR A 198 -6.62 -20.57 -11.91
CA THR A 198 -5.33 -20.03 -11.49
C THR A 198 -4.23 -20.61 -12.38
N PRO A 199 -3.40 -19.79 -13.02
CA PRO A 199 -2.35 -20.30 -13.90
C PRO A 199 -1.37 -21.21 -13.17
N ILE A 200 -0.82 -22.21 -13.88
CA ILE A 200 0.19 -23.13 -13.34
C ILE A 200 1.58 -22.49 -13.35
N GLY A 201 2.00 -21.96 -14.51
CA GLY A 201 3.35 -21.42 -14.71
C GLY A 201 4.42 -22.49 -14.47
N THR A 202 5.50 -22.12 -13.77
CA THR A 202 6.57 -23.03 -13.35
C THR A 202 6.61 -23.15 -11.82
N PRO A 203 5.92 -24.13 -11.22
CA PRO A 203 5.84 -24.26 -9.77
C PRO A 203 7.22 -24.32 -9.09
N GLY A 204 7.39 -23.54 -8.02
CA GLY A 204 8.63 -23.41 -7.26
C GLY A 204 9.64 -22.42 -7.82
N GLU A 205 9.38 -21.78 -8.97
CA GLU A 205 10.19 -20.65 -9.44
C GLU A 205 9.77 -19.33 -8.77
N ILE A 206 10.70 -18.39 -8.70
CA ILE A 206 10.42 -17.00 -8.34
C ILE A 206 10.40 -16.21 -9.64
N SER A 207 9.23 -15.70 -10.03
CA SER A 207 9.11 -14.94 -11.29
C SER A 207 9.63 -13.49 -11.20
N LEU A 208 10.24 -13.09 -10.07
CA LEU A 208 10.89 -11.79 -9.96
C LEU A 208 12.26 -11.81 -10.65
N PRO A 209 12.67 -10.70 -11.28
CA PRO A 209 14.00 -10.62 -11.85
C PRO A 209 15.08 -10.70 -10.76
N ASP A 210 16.17 -11.39 -11.05
CA ASP A 210 17.36 -11.38 -10.20
C ASP A 210 17.82 -9.94 -9.98
N GLY A 211 18.01 -9.57 -8.72
CA GLY A 211 18.39 -8.21 -8.35
C GLY A 211 17.21 -7.24 -8.17
N ALA A 212 15.97 -7.73 -8.17
CA ALA A 212 14.78 -6.94 -7.86
C ALA A 212 14.97 -6.12 -6.57
N TYR A 213 14.53 -4.86 -6.59
CA TYR A 213 14.61 -4.02 -5.40
C TYR A 213 13.75 -4.56 -4.25
N SER A 214 14.11 -4.14 -3.04
CA SER A 214 13.35 -4.42 -1.82
C SER A 214 13.22 -3.17 -0.96
N VAL A 215 12.43 -3.27 0.12
CA VAL A 215 12.33 -2.22 1.12
C VAL A 215 12.80 -2.73 2.48
N SER A 216 13.51 -1.89 3.22
CA SER A 216 13.92 -2.17 4.59
C SER A 216 12.76 -1.93 5.55
N ASN A 217 12.41 -2.97 6.30
CA ASN A 217 11.40 -2.92 7.37
C ASN A 217 12.03 -2.94 8.78
N GLU A 218 13.35 -2.74 8.88
CA GLU A 218 14.10 -2.83 10.12
C GLU A 218 13.61 -1.82 11.17
N LYS A 219 13.25 -0.61 10.76
CA LYS A 219 12.68 0.38 11.67
C LYS A 219 11.30 -0.05 12.20
N ALA A 220 10.49 -0.70 11.37
CA ALA A 220 9.17 -1.17 11.77
C ALA A 220 9.28 -2.31 12.80
N LYS A 221 10.23 -3.24 12.61
CA LYS A 221 10.57 -4.26 13.61
C LYS A 221 11.10 -3.64 14.90
N ARG A 222 12.09 -2.73 14.79
CA ARG A 222 12.79 -2.14 15.95
C ARG A 222 11.91 -1.22 16.79
N LEU A 223 11.23 -0.26 16.17
CA LEU A 223 10.46 0.76 16.89
C LEU A 223 9.06 0.26 17.25
N LEU A 224 8.41 -0.47 16.34
CA LEU A 224 7.03 -0.89 16.53
C LEU A 224 6.91 -2.35 16.97
N GLY A 225 8.02 -3.08 17.13
CA GLY A 225 8.01 -4.49 17.54
C GLY A 225 7.24 -5.39 16.56
N LEU A 226 7.13 -4.99 15.29
CA LEU A 226 6.33 -5.73 14.31
C LEU A 226 6.98 -7.06 13.97
N THR A 227 6.15 -8.09 13.91
CA THR A 227 6.43 -9.35 13.23
C THR A 227 5.45 -9.43 12.08
N PHE A 228 5.97 -9.65 10.88
CA PHE A 228 5.15 -9.68 9.68
C PHE A 228 4.60 -11.09 9.46
N ARG A 229 3.34 -11.16 9.03
CA ARG A 229 2.69 -12.39 8.62
C ARG A 229 3.40 -13.01 7.42
N SER A 230 3.40 -14.33 7.35
CA SER A 230 3.91 -15.08 6.20
C SER A 230 3.04 -14.87 4.96
N ASP A 231 3.57 -15.20 3.78
CA ASP A 231 2.81 -15.14 2.53
C ASP A 231 1.53 -15.98 2.60
N GLU A 232 1.61 -17.16 3.20
CA GLU A 232 0.47 -18.04 3.40
C GLU A 232 -0.59 -17.38 4.29
N GLU A 233 -0.17 -16.78 5.41
CA GLU A 233 -1.06 -16.05 6.32
C GLU A 233 -1.72 -14.82 5.66
N CYS A 234 -1.10 -14.24 4.63
CA CYS A 234 -1.61 -13.10 3.87
C CYS A 234 -2.55 -13.53 2.73
N PHE A 235 -2.06 -14.38 1.83
CA PHE A 235 -2.70 -14.67 0.55
C PHE A 235 -3.74 -15.79 0.62
N VAL A 236 -3.62 -16.76 1.54
CA VAL A 236 -4.63 -17.82 1.67
C VAL A 236 -5.96 -17.25 2.18
N PRO A 237 -6.01 -16.46 3.27
CA PRO A 237 -7.27 -15.85 3.70
C PRO A 237 -7.89 -14.93 2.63
N LEU A 238 -7.06 -14.21 1.87
CA LEU A 238 -7.50 -13.39 0.75
C LEU A 238 -8.16 -14.23 -0.35
N GLY A 239 -7.50 -15.32 -0.79
CA GLY A 239 -8.06 -16.24 -1.77
C GLY A 239 -9.38 -16.85 -1.33
N LYS A 240 -9.47 -17.25 -0.06
CA LYS A 240 -10.71 -17.74 0.54
C LYS A 240 -11.82 -16.70 0.51
N GLN A 241 -11.52 -15.45 0.87
CA GLN A 241 -12.50 -14.36 0.85
C GLN A 241 -13.05 -14.10 -0.56
N PHE A 242 -12.20 -14.13 -1.59
CA PHE A 242 -12.65 -13.98 -2.98
C PHE A 242 -13.56 -15.13 -3.42
N LEU A 243 -13.24 -16.36 -3.04
CA LEU A 243 -14.08 -17.52 -3.32
C LEU A 243 -15.43 -17.44 -2.61
N GLU A 244 -15.47 -16.93 -1.37
CA GLU A 244 -16.71 -16.69 -0.62
C GLU A 244 -17.59 -15.62 -1.26
N ILE A 245 -17.00 -14.50 -1.72
CA ILE A 245 -17.71 -13.43 -2.42
C ILE A 245 -18.29 -13.96 -3.74
N GLU A 246 -17.50 -14.67 -4.54
CA GLU A 246 -17.97 -15.24 -5.81
C GLU A 246 -19.14 -16.23 -5.61
N LYS A 247 -19.11 -17.00 -4.53
CA LYS A 247 -20.22 -17.92 -4.17
C LYS A 247 -21.47 -17.16 -3.74
N ALA A 248 -21.33 -15.99 -3.12
CA ALA A 248 -22.45 -15.16 -2.69
C ALA A 248 -23.10 -14.37 -3.84
N ASP A 249 -22.35 -14.08 -4.89
CA ASP A 249 -22.82 -13.35 -6.10
C ASP A 249 -23.52 -14.26 -7.13
N LYS A 250 -23.55 -15.60 -6.92
CA LYS A 250 -24.23 -16.59 -7.76
C LYS A 250 -25.57 -17.01 -7.17
#